data_AF-A0A7S1LXM9-F1
#
_entry.id   AF-A0A7S1LXM9-F1
#
_cell.length_a   1.000
_cell.length_b   1.000
_cell.length_c   1.000
_cell.angle_alpha   90.00
_cell.angle_beta   90.00
_cell.angle_gamma   90.00
#
_symmetry.space_group_name_H-M   'P 1'
#
loop_
_entity.id
_entity.type
_entity.pdbx_description
1 polymer ?
#
loop_
_entity_poly.entity_id
_entity_poly.type
_entity_poly.pdbx_seq_one_letter_code
_entity_poly.pdbx_strand_id
1 'polypeptide(L)'
;IACEDDPIIRIEVPSRYPDVAPRVTLVKPDPVKVRWARKFHADMASAGDDRRGQPMLFELINEAQAAIEQAQHDGASGSPEASETSDPTAAAQQSFDSWDSLGDEEQQAAISSAYSFVETLQIPADLRRLAKSGGGSVKYIIGLVGKPSAGKSSFFNAITDPQSEADAAKVGAFPFTTIEPNFGHAFVGVPCACTSYGVQDECAAEHGHFPGTGDRRVPILVKDVAGLVPGAYKGRGKGNRFLNDLCDANVLVHIVDGSGRSTANGDIDESNASGPVNDIAWIRNEIHAWVFDNVRAKWPIIRRKAPKFFGMFSGYHIPLALVEGVMRVVFHTTPEQANHTLRLWTVSDLHKFIAVVLTCRFPTVLAINKADCESTLKLHVPQVQAAFPRAVVVPLSASTELQLLRLRAEGLIQYTAGAAEAVPLNPEAPPDALKSCLSVIQALGSTGVHAALRAAFALRPCSLAFPATDVVKPGPKPFREVLLLHPASSAEDIARCIDDAKSFARTEMVQLPFKGPPSRTLLRREGHVPAAAVVKVFFR
;
A
#
# COMPACT_ATOMS: atom_id res chain seq x y z
N ILE A 1 -37.81 3.82 -30.72
CA ILE A 1 -37.97 4.15 -32.15
C ILE A 1 -37.26 5.48 -32.33
N ALA A 2 -36.10 5.49 -32.98
CA ALA A 2 -35.35 6.71 -33.27
C ALA A 2 -34.42 6.46 -34.47
N CYS A 3 -34.39 7.42 -35.41
CA CYS A 3 -33.46 7.48 -36.52
C CYS A 3 -32.00 7.57 -36.02
N GLU A 4 -31.05 7.20 -36.87
CA GLU A 4 -29.64 6.98 -36.51
C GLU A 4 -28.90 8.22 -35.96
N ASP A 5 -29.45 9.44 -36.06
CA ASP A 5 -28.74 10.69 -35.75
C ASP A 5 -29.29 11.53 -34.58
N ASP A 6 -30.35 11.09 -33.89
CA ASP A 6 -30.89 11.85 -32.76
C ASP A 6 -30.20 11.52 -31.42
N PRO A 7 -30.03 12.51 -30.52
CA PRO A 7 -29.45 12.28 -29.19
C PRO A 7 -30.40 11.42 -28.34
N ILE A 8 -29.88 10.32 -27.79
CA ILE A 8 -30.68 9.38 -26.99
C ILE A 8 -30.36 9.59 -25.50
N ILE A 9 -31.36 9.98 -24.72
CA ILE A 9 -31.28 10.02 -23.26
C ILE A 9 -31.72 8.65 -22.72
N ARG A 10 -30.83 7.98 -21.99
CA ARG A 10 -31.11 6.72 -21.31
C ARG A 10 -31.24 6.96 -19.82
N ILE A 11 -32.42 6.66 -19.27
CA ILE A 11 -32.70 6.78 -17.83
C ILE A 11 -32.77 5.36 -17.25
N GLU A 12 -31.90 5.05 -16.30
CA GLU A 12 -31.87 3.79 -15.58
C GLU A 12 -32.34 4.00 -14.14
N VAL A 13 -33.43 3.32 -13.80
CA VAL A 13 -34.05 3.40 -12.48
C VAL A 13 -33.40 2.37 -11.55
N PRO A 14 -32.88 2.77 -10.38
CA PRO A 14 -32.30 1.84 -9.41
C PRO A 14 -33.38 0.94 -8.80
N SER A 15 -32.95 -0.20 -8.27
CA SER A 15 -33.85 -1.20 -7.68
C SER A 15 -34.62 -0.73 -6.44
N ARG A 16 -34.20 0.39 -5.82
CA ARG A 16 -34.86 1.02 -4.66
C ARG A 16 -35.33 2.44 -4.98
N TYR A 17 -36.05 2.61 -6.09
CA TYR A 17 -36.69 3.89 -6.46
C TYR A 17 -38.05 4.04 -5.76
N PRO A 18 -38.42 5.22 -5.22
CA PRO A 18 -37.78 6.52 -5.38
C PRO A 18 -36.70 6.90 -4.35
N ASP A 19 -36.37 6.01 -3.40
CA ASP A 19 -35.42 6.32 -2.31
C ASP A 19 -33.97 6.57 -2.79
N VAL A 20 -33.65 6.13 -4.01
CA VAL A 20 -32.35 6.32 -4.66
C VAL A 20 -32.55 6.99 -6.01
N ALA A 21 -31.74 8.02 -6.30
CA ALA A 21 -31.85 8.81 -7.52
C ALA A 21 -31.63 7.96 -8.79
N PRO A 22 -32.46 8.13 -9.84
CA PRO A 22 -32.25 7.48 -11.13
C PRO A 22 -30.97 7.96 -11.82
N ARG A 23 -30.31 7.07 -12.55
CA ARG A 23 -29.12 7.39 -13.35
C ARG A 23 -29.53 7.80 -14.75
N VAL A 24 -29.10 8.97 -15.19
CA VAL A 24 -29.35 9.48 -16.54
C VAL A 24 -28.05 9.48 -17.33
N THR A 25 -28.04 8.83 -18.49
CA THR A 25 -26.88 8.70 -19.37
C THR A 25 -27.23 9.18 -20.76
N LEU A 26 -26.43 10.08 -21.33
CA LEU A 26 -26.54 10.45 -22.73
C LEU A 26 -25.81 9.45 -23.62
N VAL A 27 -26.44 9.10 -24.74
CA VAL A 27 -25.85 8.27 -25.77
C VAL A 27 -25.74 9.10 -27.05
N LYS A 28 -24.48 9.30 -27.49
CA LYS A 28 -23.94 10.16 -28.57
C LYS A 28 -23.80 11.66 -28.21
N PRO A 29 -22.55 12.20 -28.13
CA PRO A 29 -22.33 13.61 -27.83
C PRO A 29 -21.97 14.43 -29.08
N ASP A 30 -22.72 15.51 -29.28
CA ASP A 30 -22.25 16.74 -29.93
C ASP A 30 -21.86 17.72 -28.81
N PRO A 31 -20.69 18.40 -28.85
CA PRO A 31 -20.19 19.27 -27.77
C PRO A 31 -21.20 20.29 -27.22
N VAL A 32 -22.10 20.85 -28.03
CA VAL A 32 -23.11 21.83 -27.57
C VAL A 32 -24.18 21.16 -26.68
N LYS A 33 -24.58 19.92 -27.01
CA LYS A 33 -25.60 19.15 -26.29
C LYS A 33 -25.09 18.58 -24.94
N VAL A 34 -23.78 18.41 -24.79
CA VAL A 34 -23.13 17.91 -23.55
C VAL A 34 -23.18 18.93 -22.40
N ARG A 35 -23.07 20.24 -22.70
CA ARG A 35 -23.15 21.30 -21.68
C ARG A 35 -24.56 21.40 -21.09
N TRP A 36 -25.57 21.24 -21.94
CA TRP A 36 -26.98 21.24 -21.57
C TRP A 36 -27.36 20.05 -20.67
N ALA A 37 -26.91 18.84 -20.98
CA ALA A 37 -27.24 17.68 -20.16
C ALA A 37 -26.59 17.69 -18.78
N ARG A 38 -25.44 18.36 -18.61
CA ARG A 38 -24.87 18.62 -17.28
C ARG A 38 -25.74 19.56 -16.46
N LYS A 39 -26.38 20.56 -17.09
CA LYS A 39 -27.34 21.45 -16.44
C LYS A 39 -28.62 20.68 -16.05
N PHE A 40 -29.19 19.90 -16.98
CA PHE A 40 -30.34 19.03 -16.68
C PHE A 40 -30.07 18.05 -15.54
N HIS A 41 -28.88 17.42 -15.52
CA HIS A 41 -28.47 16.54 -14.42
C HIS A 41 -28.29 17.30 -13.08
N ALA A 42 -27.85 18.56 -13.12
CA ALA A 42 -27.72 19.39 -11.93
C ALA A 42 -29.09 19.84 -11.39
N ASP A 43 -30.01 20.22 -12.27
CA ASP A 43 -31.38 20.62 -11.92
C ASP A 43 -32.20 19.41 -11.40
N MET A 44 -31.98 18.22 -11.96
CA MET A 44 -32.56 16.97 -11.45
C MET A 44 -32.00 16.55 -10.09
N ALA A 45 -30.72 16.81 -9.83
CA ALA A 45 -30.09 16.52 -8.55
C ALA A 45 -30.57 17.48 -7.45
N SER A 46 -30.96 18.71 -7.80
CA SER A 46 -31.51 19.69 -6.86
C SER A 46 -33.02 19.53 -6.63
N ALA A 47 -33.78 19.07 -7.62
CA ALA A 47 -35.22 18.79 -7.49
C ALA A 47 -35.52 17.57 -6.59
N GLY A 48 -34.53 16.70 -6.33
CA GLY A 48 -34.68 15.49 -5.52
C GLY A 48 -34.85 15.70 -4.01
N ASP A 49 -34.65 16.92 -3.50
CA ASP A 49 -34.69 17.18 -2.05
C ASP A 49 -36.09 17.56 -1.52
N ASP A 50 -36.95 18.20 -2.34
CA ASP A 50 -38.20 18.82 -1.85
C ASP A 50 -39.50 18.08 -2.21
N ARG A 51 -39.46 16.97 -2.97
CA ARG A 51 -40.69 16.30 -3.48
C ARG A 51 -40.70 14.79 -3.21
N ARG A 52 -40.71 14.39 -1.94
CA ARG A 52 -40.98 12.99 -1.56
C ARG A 52 -42.47 12.68 -1.70
N GLY A 53 -42.84 11.90 -2.71
CA GLY A 53 -44.17 11.23 -2.77
C GLY A 53 -44.97 11.33 -4.07
N GLN A 54 -44.44 11.92 -5.15
CA GLN A 54 -45.11 11.95 -6.46
C GLN A 54 -44.33 11.15 -7.51
N PRO A 55 -44.96 10.67 -8.61
CA PRO A 55 -44.30 9.85 -9.62
C PRO A 55 -43.33 10.68 -10.47
N MET A 56 -42.13 10.92 -9.93
CA MET A 56 -41.06 11.75 -10.50
C MET A 56 -40.60 11.29 -11.89
N LEU A 57 -40.83 10.03 -12.27
CA LEU A 57 -40.39 9.49 -13.56
C LEU A 57 -41.13 10.09 -14.75
N PHE A 58 -42.44 10.36 -14.63
CA PHE A 58 -43.22 10.96 -15.72
C PHE A 58 -42.89 12.44 -15.89
N GLU A 59 -42.65 13.17 -14.80
CA GLU A 59 -42.16 14.55 -14.87
C GLU A 59 -40.75 14.62 -15.47
N LEU A 60 -39.86 13.70 -15.08
CA LEU A 60 -38.52 13.56 -15.68
C LEU A 60 -38.57 13.37 -17.20
N ILE A 61 -39.49 12.54 -17.67
CA ILE A 61 -39.66 12.27 -19.10
C ILE A 61 -40.24 13.52 -19.80
N ASN A 62 -41.23 14.18 -19.19
CA ASN A 62 -41.86 15.37 -19.76
C ASN A 62 -40.90 16.58 -19.79
N GLU A 63 -40.10 16.80 -18.74
CA GLU A 63 -39.09 17.85 -18.71
C GLU A 63 -37.96 17.58 -19.70
N ALA A 64 -37.52 16.32 -19.82
CA ALA A 64 -36.56 15.93 -20.85
C ALA A 64 -37.11 16.17 -22.26
N GLN A 65 -38.40 15.88 -22.51
CA GLN A 65 -39.06 16.11 -23.80
C GLN A 65 -39.22 17.61 -24.11
N ALA A 66 -39.76 18.41 -23.18
CA ALA A 66 -39.93 19.85 -23.35
C ALA A 66 -38.59 20.55 -23.61
N ALA A 67 -37.53 20.14 -22.93
CA ALA A 67 -36.21 20.71 -23.09
C ALA A 67 -35.51 20.26 -24.39
N ILE A 68 -35.83 19.08 -24.94
CA ILE A 68 -35.41 18.67 -26.29
C ILE A 68 -36.09 19.54 -27.36
N GLU A 69 -37.40 19.76 -27.23
CA GLU A 69 -38.18 20.60 -28.16
C GLU A 69 -37.68 22.06 -28.15
N GLN A 70 -37.37 22.60 -26.98
CA GLN A 70 -36.85 23.96 -26.83
C GLN A 70 -35.43 24.12 -27.42
N ALA A 71 -34.56 23.11 -27.24
CA ALA A 71 -33.21 23.12 -27.80
C ALA A 71 -33.18 22.94 -29.34
N GLN A 72 -34.16 22.22 -29.90
CA GLN A 72 -34.35 22.14 -31.36
C GLN A 72 -34.83 23.48 -31.92
N HIS A 73 -35.60 24.25 -31.14
CA HIS A 73 -36.04 25.59 -31.52
C HIS A 73 -34.91 26.63 -31.44
N ASP A 74 -34.08 26.58 -30.39
CA ASP A 74 -32.98 27.53 -30.14
C ASP A 74 -31.77 27.30 -31.07
N GLY A 75 -31.56 26.07 -31.55
CA GLY A 75 -30.51 25.74 -32.53
C GLY A 75 -30.74 26.30 -33.94
N ALA A 76 -31.94 26.82 -34.24
CA ALA A 76 -32.28 27.40 -35.53
C ALA A 76 -32.11 28.93 -35.60
N SER A 77 -31.87 29.61 -34.48
CA SER A 77 -31.73 31.07 -34.44
C SER A 77 -30.68 31.54 -33.43
N GLY A 78 -29.43 31.61 -33.86
CA GLY A 78 -28.40 32.35 -33.12
C GLY A 78 -27.01 31.75 -33.26
N SER A 79 -26.27 32.17 -34.29
CA SER A 79 -24.82 32.05 -34.32
C SER A 79 -24.22 32.99 -33.27
N PRO A 80 -23.49 32.52 -32.24
CA PRO A 80 -22.69 33.39 -31.41
C PRO A 80 -21.31 33.52 -32.04
N GLU A 81 -20.83 34.76 -32.13
CA GLU A 81 -19.46 35.10 -32.52
C GLU A 81 -18.43 34.29 -31.71
N ALA A 82 -17.45 33.75 -32.43
CA ALA A 82 -16.36 32.96 -31.88
C ALA A 82 -15.45 33.84 -31.01
N SER A 83 -15.58 33.72 -29.68
CA SER A 83 -14.51 34.08 -28.75
C SER A 83 -13.54 32.90 -28.65
N GLU A 84 -12.26 33.17 -28.93
CA GLU A 84 -11.11 32.24 -28.97
C GLU A 84 -11.16 31.11 -27.93
N THR A 85 -11.60 29.91 -28.35
CA THR A 85 -11.47 28.69 -27.57
C THR A 85 -10.08 28.10 -27.79
N SER A 86 -9.20 28.19 -26.79
CA SER A 86 -7.93 27.47 -26.78
C SER A 86 -8.19 25.95 -26.87
N ASP A 87 -7.50 25.29 -27.80
CA ASP A 87 -7.55 23.84 -27.96
C ASP A 87 -7.13 23.17 -26.63
N PRO A 88 -7.98 22.33 -26.00
CA PRO A 88 -7.66 21.71 -24.71
C PRO A 88 -6.42 20.82 -24.78
N THR A 89 -6.09 20.28 -25.96
CA THR A 89 -4.85 19.51 -26.15
C THR A 89 -3.61 20.41 -26.24
N ALA A 90 -3.77 21.66 -26.66
CA ALA A 90 -2.71 22.68 -26.66
C ALA A 90 -2.46 23.20 -25.24
N ALA A 91 -3.52 23.49 -24.48
CA ALA A 91 -3.41 23.84 -23.06
C ALA A 91 -2.73 22.74 -22.23
N ALA A 92 -3.12 21.48 -22.47
CA ALA A 92 -2.47 20.32 -21.85
C ALA A 92 -0.97 20.27 -22.19
N GLN A 93 -0.60 20.50 -23.46
CA GLN A 93 0.81 20.50 -23.89
C GLN A 93 1.60 21.65 -23.25
N GLN A 94 1.03 22.86 -23.22
CA GLN A 94 1.65 24.03 -22.63
C GLN A 94 1.98 23.81 -21.14
N SER A 95 1.13 23.09 -20.40
CA SER A 95 1.40 22.70 -19.02
C SER A 95 2.67 21.86 -18.85
N PHE A 96 2.99 20.97 -19.80
CA PHE A 96 4.23 20.19 -19.77
C PHE A 96 5.45 21.01 -20.21
N ASP A 97 5.28 21.87 -21.20
CA ASP A 97 6.37 22.69 -21.74
C ASP A 97 6.84 23.76 -20.75
N SER A 98 5.92 24.30 -19.92
CA SER A 98 6.25 25.29 -18.90
C SER A 98 6.84 24.68 -17.62
N TRP A 99 6.80 23.37 -17.43
CA TRP A 99 7.16 22.73 -16.16
C TRP A 99 8.60 23.03 -15.72
N ASP A 100 9.56 22.97 -16.66
CA ASP A 100 10.98 23.22 -16.38
C ASP A 100 11.30 24.69 -16.07
N SER A 101 10.36 25.60 -16.34
CA SER A 101 10.48 27.02 -16.01
C SER A 101 9.94 27.38 -14.60
N LEU A 102 9.25 26.44 -13.95
CA LEU A 102 8.73 26.63 -12.59
C LEU A 102 9.83 26.55 -11.53
N GLY A 103 9.68 27.29 -10.44
CA GLY A 103 10.58 27.22 -9.29
C GLY A 103 10.45 25.90 -8.53
N ASP A 104 11.48 25.51 -7.76
CA ASP A 104 11.46 24.27 -6.95
C ASP A 104 10.27 24.26 -5.96
N GLU A 105 9.84 25.41 -5.41
CA GLU A 105 8.67 25.52 -4.52
C GLU A 105 7.35 25.21 -5.23
N GLU A 106 7.15 25.71 -6.45
CA GLU A 106 5.95 25.45 -7.25
C GLU A 106 5.86 23.98 -7.66
N GLN A 107 7.00 23.38 -8.03
CA GLN A 107 7.07 21.95 -8.34
C GLN A 107 6.75 21.10 -7.11
N GLN A 108 7.25 21.47 -5.93
CA GLN A 108 6.91 20.80 -4.67
C GLN A 108 5.42 20.98 -4.31
N ALA A 109 4.84 22.16 -4.56
CA ALA A 109 3.42 22.42 -4.35
C ALA A 109 2.53 21.53 -5.23
N ALA A 110 2.93 21.27 -6.48
CA ALA A 110 2.22 20.36 -7.38
C ALA A 110 2.21 18.91 -6.85
N ILE A 111 3.34 18.43 -6.31
CA ILE A 111 3.43 17.10 -5.68
C ILE A 111 2.55 17.06 -4.42
N SER A 112 2.62 18.08 -3.57
CA SER A 112 1.80 18.19 -2.35
C SER A 112 0.30 18.19 -2.65
N SER A 113 -0.12 18.90 -3.70
CA SER A 113 -1.50 18.91 -4.19
C SER A 113 -1.96 17.52 -4.65
N ALA A 114 -1.10 16.78 -5.35
CA ALA A 114 -1.41 15.41 -5.76
C ALA A 114 -1.58 14.44 -4.57
N TYR A 115 -0.78 14.56 -3.51
CA TYR A 115 -0.98 13.76 -2.30
C TYR A 115 -2.20 14.20 -1.49
N SER A 116 -2.51 15.50 -1.48
CA SER A 116 -3.76 16.00 -0.89
C SER A 116 -4.98 15.39 -1.60
N PHE A 117 -4.92 15.26 -2.93
CA PHE A 117 -5.91 14.53 -3.71
C PHE A 117 -5.99 13.03 -3.32
N VAL A 118 -4.85 12.35 -3.14
CA VAL A 118 -4.85 10.96 -2.64
C VAL A 118 -5.52 10.83 -1.27
N GLU A 119 -5.32 11.80 -0.38
CA GLU A 119 -5.97 11.84 0.94
C GLU A 119 -7.48 12.07 0.87
N THR A 120 -8.05 12.59 -0.22
CA THR A 120 -9.50 12.67 -0.39
C THR A 120 -10.10 11.41 -1.00
N LEU A 121 -9.31 10.65 -1.77
CA LEU A 121 -9.78 9.43 -2.42
C LEU A 121 -10.02 8.27 -1.45
N GLN A 122 -11.12 7.55 -1.63
CA GLN A 122 -11.29 6.21 -1.06
C GLN A 122 -10.72 5.17 -2.03
N ILE A 123 -9.41 4.90 -1.93
CA ILE A 123 -8.75 3.88 -2.77
C ILE A 123 -9.32 2.49 -2.41
N PRO A 124 -9.96 1.78 -3.35
CA PRO A 124 -10.47 0.44 -3.08
C PRO A 124 -9.37 -0.52 -2.64
N ALA A 125 -9.66 -1.38 -1.67
CA ALA A 125 -8.73 -2.39 -1.17
C ALA A 125 -8.20 -3.30 -2.30
N ASP A 126 -9.01 -3.53 -3.31
CA ASP A 126 -8.70 -4.33 -4.50
C ASP A 126 -7.51 -3.76 -5.28
N LEU A 127 -7.40 -2.44 -5.43
CA LEU A 127 -6.25 -1.81 -6.09
C LEU A 127 -4.96 -2.09 -5.34
N ARG A 128 -4.98 -2.09 -4.00
CA ARG A 128 -3.80 -2.43 -3.20
C ARG A 128 -3.38 -3.89 -3.37
N ARG A 129 -4.33 -4.81 -3.61
CA ARG A 129 -4.06 -6.22 -3.90
C ARG A 129 -3.48 -6.43 -5.30
N LEU A 130 -3.85 -5.58 -6.25
CA LEU A 130 -3.29 -5.62 -7.61
C LEU A 130 -1.85 -5.13 -7.69
N ALA A 131 -1.23 -4.67 -6.60
CA ALA A 131 0.12 -4.10 -6.60
C ALA A 131 1.27 -5.11 -6.80
N LYS A 132 0.98 -6.41 -6.93
CA LYS A 132 1.95 -7.45 -7.31
C LYS A 132 1.37 -8.39 -8.37
N SER A 133 2.20 -8.83 -9.31
CA SER A 133 1.84 -9.84 -10.32
C SER A 133 2.04 -11.26 -9.77
N GLY A 134 1.09 -12.15 -10.08
CA GLY A 134 1.19 -13.59 -9.81
C GLY A 134 0.54 -14.05 -8.51
N GLY A 135 0.08 -15.31 -8.51
CA GLY A 135 -0.23 -16.08 -7.29
C GLY A 135 0.99 -16.88 -6.82
N GLY A 136 0.91 -17.45 -5.63
CA GLY A 136 1.96 -18.32 -5.07
C GLY A 136 2.70 -17.73 -3.88
N SER A 137 3.82 -18.38 -3.53
CA SER A 137 4.61 -18.03 -2.35
C SER A 137 5.22 -16.64 -2.46
N VAL A 138 5.19 -15.92 -1.34
CA VAL A 138 5.69 -14.56 -1.22
C VAL A 138 6.93 -14.59 -0.34
N LYS A 139 8.07 -14.33 -0.95
CA LYS A 139 9.25 -13.84 -0.24
C LYS A 139 8.94 -12.42 0.24
N TYR A 140 8.62 -12.27 1.52
CA TYR A 140 8.20 -10.99 2.10
C TYR A 140 9.41 -10.13 2.47
N ILE A 141 9.53 -8.96 1.84
CA ILE A 141 10.63 -8.01 2.01
C ILE A 141 10.09 -6.69 2.55
N ILE A 142 10.59 -6.27 3.71
CA ILE A 142 10.39 -4.93 4.27
C ILE A 142 11.57 -4.05 3.87
N GLY A 143 11.33 -2.94 3.18
CA GLY A 143 12.36 -1.97 2.83
C GLY A 143 12.45 -0.87 3.91
N LEU A 144 13.64 -0.68 4.49
CA LEU A 144 13.89 0.43 5.40
C LEU A 144 14.33 1.66 4.62
N VAL A 145 13.64 2.79 4.79
CA VAL A 145 13.99 4.07 4.20
C VAL A 145 14.09 5.14 5.28
N GLY A 146 14.91 6.16 5.06
CA GLY A 146 15.11 7.23 6.02
C GLY A 146 16.37 8.02 5.70
N LYS A 147 16.47 9.23 6.25
CA LYS A 147 17.69 10.04 6.18
C LYS A 147 18.86 9.35 6.89
N PRO A 148 20.12 9.71 6.55
CA PRO A 148 21.25 9.41 7.42
C PRO A 148 20.95 9.85 8.86
N SER A 149 21.45 9.11 9.85
CA SER A 149 21.30 9.42 11.28
C SER A 149 19.87 9.36 11.87
N ALA A 150 18.83 9.03 11.09
CA ALA A 150 17.49 8.79 11.62
C ALA A 150 17.40 7.51 12.51
N GLY A 151 18.46 6.69 12.52
CA GLY A 151 18.55 5.44 13.28
C GLY A 151 18.15 4.19 12.50
N LYS A 152 18.17 4.26 11.17
CA LYS A 152 17.89 3.14 10.25
C LYS A 152 18.74 1.89 10.51
N SER A 153 20.05 2.05 10.65
CA SER A 153 20.97 0.93 10.94
C SER A 153 20.78 0.38 12.36
N SER A 154 20.43 1.24 13.32
CA SER A 154 20.08 0.80 14.67
C SER A 154 18.81 -0.05 14.66
N PHE A 155 17.77 0.39 13.92
CA PHE A 155 16.54 -0.38 13.73
C PHE A 155 16.82 -1.71 13.04
N PHE A 156 17.63 -1.71 11.97
CA PHE A 156 18.04 -2.92 11.26
C PHE A 156 18.73 -3.92 12.21
N ASN A 157 19.72 -3.48 12.98
CA ASN A 157 20.42 -4.35 13.92
C ASN A 157 19.50 -4.89 15.03
N ALA A 158 18.53 -4.08 15.47
CA ALA A 158 17.60 -4.46 16.54
C ALA A 158 16.67 -5.61 16.13
N ILE A 159 16.30 -5.70 14.85
CA ILE A 159 15.35 -6.70 14.35
C ILE A 159 16.02 -7.93 13.75
N THR A 160 17.31 -7.85 13.41
CA THR A 160 18.08 -8.95 12.85
C THR A 160 18.78 -9.81 13.89
N ASP A 161 18.70 -9.44 15.17
CA ASP A 161 19.34 -10.19 16.25
C ASP A 161 18.63 -11.55 16.45
N PRO A 162 19.34 -12.70 16.27
CA PRO A 162 18.73 -14.01 16.47
C PRO A 162 18.31 -14.16 17.94
N GLN A 163 17.02 -14.41 18.17
CA GLN A 163 16.48 -14.53 19.53
C GLN A 163 16.90 -15.82 20.25
N SER A 164 17.46 -16.80 19.55
CA SER A 164 17.98 -18.04 20.13
C SER A 164 19.18 -18.56 19.34
N GLU A 165 20.03 -19.37 19.98
CA GLU A 165 21.13 -20.08 19.30
C GLU A 165 20.62 -21.01 18.20
N ALA A 166 19.43 -21.59 18.37
CA ALA A 166 18.77 -22.41 17.35
C ALA A 166 18.34 -21.58 16.13
N ASP A 167 17.89 -20.33 16.34
CA ASP A 167 17.59 -19.40 15.26
C ASP A 167 18.87 -18.92 14.57
N ALA A 168 19.95 -18.68 15.32
CA ALA A 168 21.26 -18.35 14.77
C ALA A 168 21.81 -19.47 13.86
N ALA A 169 21.69 -20.73 14.29
CA ALA A 169 22.12 -21.90 13.52
C ALA A 169 21.27 -22.15 12.26
N LYS A 170 19.94 -21.92 12.33
CA LYS A 170 19.03 -22.07 11.18
C LYS A 170 19.14 -20.94 10.17
N VAL A 171 19.40 -19.70 10.63
CA VAL A 171 19.70 -18.56 9.74
C VAL A 171 21.01 -18.79 8.98
N GLY A 172 21.95 -19.56 9.54
CA GLY A 172 23.18 -19.99 8.87
C GLY A 172 23.03 -21.06 7.78
N ALA A 173 21.85 -21.68 7.60
CA ALA A 173 21.63 -22.79 6.68
C ALA A 173 21.23 -22.38 5.24
N PHE A 174 21.00 -21.09 4.99
CA PHE A 174 20.76 -20.56 3.64
C PHE A 174 22.04 -19.92 3.09
N PRO A 175 22.41 -20.13 1.81
CA PRO A 175 23.74 -19.77 1.31
C PRO A 175 24.00 -18.27 1.40
N PHE A 176 24.96 -17.88 2.25
CA PHE A 176 25.56 -16.55 2.24
C PHE A 176 26.41 -16.43 0.96
N THR A 177 25.86 -15.86 -0.09
CA THR A 177 26.65 -15.51 -1.28
C THR A 177 26.50 -14.04 -1.62
N THR A 178 27.64 -13.35 -1.51
CA THR A 178 28.15 -12.25 -2.36
C THR A 178 27.47 -10.88 -2.34
N ILE A 179 28.23 -9.88 -1.83
CA ILE A 179 28.31 -8.44 -2.21
C ILE A 179 27.02 -7.83 -2.80
N GLU A 180 25.94 -7.86 -2.03
CA GLU A 180 24.61 -7.31 -2.38
C GLU A 180 24.04 -6.53 -1.18
N PRO A 181 23.06 -5.60 -1.38
CA PRO A 181 22.51 -4.73 -0.34
C PRO A 181 22.24 -5.46 0.99
N ASN A 182 22.39 -4.77 2.12
CA ASN A 182 22.26 -5.35 3.47
C ASN A 182 20.86 -5.96 3.67
N PHE A 183 20.69 -7.23 3.32
CA PHE A 183 19.55 -8.04 3.66
C PHE A 183 19.75 -8.61 5.06
N GLY A 184 18.72 -8.50 5.88
CA GLY A 184 18.64 -9.08 7.22
C GLY A 184 17.44 -9.99 7.32
N HIS A 185 17.54 -11.00 8.18
CA HIS A 185 16.41 -11.86 8.53
C HIS A 185 15.77 -11.30 9.80
N ALA A 186 14.46 -11.09 9.78
CA ALA A 186 13.68 -10.70 10.94
C ALA A 186 12.49 -11.63 11.12
N PHE A 187 11.85 -11.57 12.28
CA PHE A 187 10.65 -12.35 12.55
C PHE A 187 9.45 -11.43 12.76
N VAL A 188 8.33 -11.78 12.11
CA VAL A 188 7.03 -11.16 12.36
C VAL A 188 6.07 -12.17 12.98
N GLY A 189 5.22 -11.70 13.88
CA GLY A 189 4.17 -12.51 14.47
C GLY A 189 2.99 -12.62 13.51
N VAL A 190 2.60 -13.85 13.19
CA VAL A 190 1.34 -14.11 12.48
C VAL A 190 0.46 -15.05 13.31
N PRO A 191 -0.87 -14.94 13.19
CA PRO A 191 -1.77 -15.84 13.90
C PRO A 191 -1.52 -17.31 13.53
N CYS A 192 -1.30 -18.16 14.53
CA CYS A 192 -1.12 -19.59 14.30
C CYS A 192 -2.46 -20.32 14.16
N ALA A 193 -2.48 -21.37 13.33
CA ALA A 193 -3.62 -22.25 13.19
C ALA A 193 -3.91 -23.06 14.49
N CYS A 194 -2.90 -23.35 15.31
CA CYS A 194 -3.05 -24.16 16.52
C CYS A 194 -4.07 -23.57 17.51
N THR A 195 -4.18 -22.25 17.59
CA THR A 195 -5.15 -21.55 18.44
C THR A 195 -6.59 -21.86 18.05
N SER A 196 -6.87 -22.09 16.76
CA SER A 196 -8.23 -22.43 16.29
C SER A 196 -8.65 -23.86 16.66
N TYR A 197 -7.69 -24.72 17.00
CA TYR A 197 -7.90 -26.13 17.34
C TYR A 197 -7.63 -26.45 18.82
N GLY A 198 -7.12 -25.49 19.60
CA GLY A 198 -6.78 -25.72 21.02
C GLY A 198 -5.60 -26.66 21.23
N VAL A 199 -4.65 -26.72 20.26
CA VAL A 199 -3.49 -27.63 20.28
C VAL A 199 -2.16 -26.88 20.36
N GLN A 200 -2.13 -25.76 21.09
CA GLN A 200 -0.93 -24.92 21.22
C GLN A 200 0.25 -25.69 21.82
N ASP A 201 0.00 -26.54 22.82
CA ASP A 201 1.04 -27.30 23.52
C ASP A 201 1.71 -28.39 22.65
N GLU A 202 1.00 -28.86 21.62
CA GLU A 202 1.51 -29.85 20.67
C GLU A 202 2.11 -29.22 19.41
N CYS A 203 1.92 -27.90 19.21
CA CYS A 203 2.30 -27.23 17.98
C CYS A 203 3.81 -27.27 17.75
N ALA A 204 4.22 -27.72 16.56
CA ALA A 204 5.63 -27.86 16.21
C ALA A 204 6.13 -26.73 15.29
N ALA A 205 5.60 -25.52 15.47
CA ALA A 205 5.98 -24.35 14.68
C ALA A 205 7.51 -24.19 14.64
N GLU A 206 8.09 -24.18 13.44
CA GLU A 206 9.54 -24.31 13.22
C GLU A 206 10.41 -23.28 13.96
N HIS A 207 9.90 -22.05 14.09
CA HIS A 207 10.55 -20.92 14.78
C HIS A 207 9.84 -20.55 16.09
N GLY A 208 8.95 -21.42 16.58
CA GLY A 208 8.19 -21.22 17.81
C GLY A 208 7.20 -20.05 17.73
N HIS A 209 6.81 -19.58 18.92
CA HIS A 209 5.80 -18.53 19.13
C HIS A 209 6.38 -17.33 19.86
N PHE A 210 5.78 -16.16 19.67
CA PHE A 210 6.03 -15.02 20.55
C PHE A 210 5.36 -15.25 21.91
N PRO A 211 6.09 -15.09 23.03
CA PRO A 211 5.50 -15.17 24.36
C PRO A 211 4.36 -14.16 24.53
N GLY A 212 3.31 -14.54 25.25
CA GLY A 212 2.18 -13.68 25.58
C GLY A 212 1.13 -13.52 24.47
N THR A 213 1.52 -13.42 23.19
CA THR A 213 0.54 -13.27 22.09
C THR A 213 0.07 -14.60 21.51
N GLY A 214 0.89 -15.65 21.58
CA GLY A 214 0.61 -16.94 20.95
C GLY A 214 0.74 -16.92 19.42
N ASP A 215 1.14 -15.79 18.82
CA ASP A 215 1.44 -15.70 17.39
C ASP A 215 2.69 -16.51 17.07
N ARG A 216 2.69 -17.20 15.93
CA ARG A 216 3.89 -17.93 15.48
C ARG A 216 4.88 -16.94 14.85
N ARG A 217 6.16 -17.22 15.03
CA ARG A 217 7.23 -16.44 14.39
C ARG A 217 7.38 -16.88 12.95
N VAL A 218 7.37 -15.93 12.02
CA VAL A 218 7.58 -16.19 10.60
C VAL A 218 8.78 -15.39 10.12
N PRO A 219 9.79 -16.03 9.51
CA PRO A 219 10.93 -15.33 8.96
C PRO A 219 10.49 -14.46 7.78
N ILE A 220 10.93 -13.21 7.80
CA ILE A 220 10.79 -12.25 6.72
C ILE A 220 12.15 -11.66 6.42
N LEU A 221 12.28 -11.05 5.25
CA LEU A 221 13.47 -10.31 4.90
C LEU A 221 13.27 -8.83 5.16
N VAL A 222 14.35 -8.21 5.60
CA VAL A 222 14.45 -6.76 5.74
C VAL A 222 15.61 -6.30 4.89
N LYS A 223 15.37 -5.27 4.08
CA LYS A 223 16.36 -4.69 3.20
C LYS A 223 16.65 -3.28 3.68
N ASP A 224 17.91 -3.01 4.00
CA ASP A 224 18.34 -1.64 4.27
C ASP A 224 18.52 -0.90 2.93
N VAL A 225 17.57 -0.05 2.56
CA VAL A 225 17.67 0.71 1.32
C VAL A 225 18.65 1.86 1.55
N ALA A 226 19.75 1.89 0.78
CA ALA A 226 20.82 2.87 0.94
C ALA A 226 20.25 4.31 1.02
N GLY A 227 20.76 5.12 1.95
CA GLY A 227 20.19 6.44 2.25
C GLY A 227 20.10 7.34 1.02
N LEU A 228 18.92 7.91 0.78
CA LEU A 228 18.73 8.97 -0.20
C LEU A 228 19.50 10.21 0.24
N VAL A 229 20.21 10.83 -0.70
CA VAL A 229 20.76 12.18 -0.55
C VAL A 229 19.84 13.14 -1.30
N PRO A 230 19.53 14.33 -0.77
CA PRO A 230 18.76 15.37 -1.48
C PRO A 230 19.21 15.57 -2.92
N GLY A 231 18.27 15.52 -3.87
CA GLY A 231 18.53 15.72 -5.29
C GLY A 231 19.17 14.51 -6.00
N ALA A 232 19.10 13.30 -5.43
CA ALA A 232 19.60 12.08 -6.07
C ALA A 232 18.93 11.80 -7.42
N TYR A 233 17.67 12.20 -7.60
CA TYR A 233 16.95 12.07 -8.87
C TYR A 233 17.49 12.98 -9.99
N LYS A 234 18.11 14.12 -9.66
CA LYS A 234 18.74 15.07 -10.61
C LYS A 234 20.10 14.56 -11.16
N GLY A 235 20.41 13.27 -11.03
CA GLY A 235 21.62 12.64 -11.59
C GLY A 235 22.90 12.78 -10.75
N ARG A 236 22.82 13.28 -9.52
CA ARG A 236 23.98 13.48 -8.62
C ARG A 236 24.48 12.20 -7.90
N GLY A 237 24.04 10.99 -8.27
CA GLY A 237 24.50 9.76 -7.61
C GLY A 237 23.85 8.45 -8.05
N LYS A 238 24.00 7.40 -7.21
CA LYS A 238 23.55 5.99 -7.38
C LYS A 238 22.02 5.78 -7.47
N GLY A 239 21.24 6.77 -7.94
CA GLY A 239 19.77 6.80 -7.89
C GLY A 239 19.08 5.58 -8.50
N ASN A 240 19.59 5.05 -9.61
CA ASN A 240 19.01 3.84 -10.24
C ASN A 240 19.18 2.58 -9.36
N ARG A 241 20.25 2.46 -8.58
CA ARG A 241 20.44 1.32 -7.66
C ARG A 241 19.49 1.42 -6.47
N PHE A 242 19.33 2.63 -5.92
CA PHE A 242 18.39 2.91 -4.81
C PHE A 242 16.96 2.47 -5.14
N LEU A 243 16.49 2.76 -6.35
CA LEU A 243 15.10 2.48 -6.72
C LEU A 243 14.87 1.04 -7.11
N ASN A 244 15.83 0.40 -7.73
CA ASN A 244 15.79 -1.06 -7.86
C ASN A 244 15.68 -1.69 -6.47
N ASP A 245 16.45 -1.18 -5.51
CA ASP A 245 16.39 -1.67 -4.14
C ASP A 245 15.03 -1.45 -3.47
N LEU A 246 14.43 -0.27 -3.68
CA LEU A 246 13.09 0.07 -3.22
C LEU A 246 12.01 -0.79 -3.89
N CYS A 247 12.15 -1.08 -5.19
CA CYS A 247 11.20 -1.83 -5.99
C CYS A 247 11.14 -3.32 -5.63
N ASP A 248 12.11 -3.86 -4.91
CA ASP A 248 12.02 -5.23 -4.37
C ASP A 248 11.12 -5.32 -3.13
N ALA A 249 10.97 -4.21 -2.39
CA ALA A 249 10.23 -4.19 -1.15
C ALA A 249 8.71 -4.38 -1.37
N ASN A 250 8.11 -5.19 -0.51
CA ASN A 250 6.66 -5.35 -0.44
C ASN A 250 6.02 -4.24 0.41
N VAL A 251 6.70 -3.75 1.42
CA VAL A 251 6.23 -2.63 2.24
C VAL A 251 7.45 -1.82 2.66
N LEU A 252 7.25 -0.53 2.90
CA LEU A 252 8.29 0.34 3.41
C LEU A 252 8.09 0.63 4.90
N VAL A 253 9.18 0.73 5.64
CA VAL A 253 9.23 1.36 6.95
C VAL A 253 10.10 2.60 6.81
N HIS A 254 9.48 3.76 6.92
CA HIS A 254 10.19 5.03 6.92
C HIS A 254 10.62 5.34 8.36
N ILE A 255 11.91 5.16 8.64
CA ILE A 255 12.55 5.54 9.89
C ILE A 255 12.78 7.05 9.87
N VAL A 256 12.04 7.77 10.72
CA VAL A 256 12.06 9.23 10.84
C VAL A 256 12.71 9.61 12.17
N ASP A 257 13.57 10.63 12.16
CA ASP A 257 14.11 11.20 13.39
C ASP A 257 13.02 11.97 14.13
N GLY A 258 12.49 11.39 15.21
CA GLY A 258 11.50 12.03 16.05
C GLY A 258 12.06 13.08 17.00
N SER A 259 13.37 13.26 17.12
CA SER A 259 13.96 14.28 18.01
C SER A 259 13.82 15.69 17.45
N GLY A 260 13.70 15.82 16.11
CA GLY A 260 13.62 17.10 15.41
C GLY A 260 14.94 17.90 15.43
N ARG A 261 16.09 17.23 15.65
CA ARG A 261 17.41 17.88 15.76
C ARG A 261 18.34 17.61 14.57
N SER A 262 17.93 16.77 13.63
CA SER A 262 18.74 16.39 12.47
C SER A 262 18.47 17.31 11.27
N THR A 263 19.53 17.69 10.57
CA THR A 263 19.44 18.36 9.27
C THR A 263 19.13 17.37 8.14
N ALA A 264 18.93 17.86 6.91
CA ALA A 264 18.74 17.03 5.72
C ALA A 264 19.88 16.04 5.44
N ASN A 265 21.11 16.34 5.89
CA ASN A 265 22.27 15.46 5.72
C ASN A 265 22.47 14.49 6.90
N GLY A 266 21.67 14.61 7.96
CA GLY A 266 21.81 13.80 9.18
C GLY A 266 22.80 14.35 10.21
N ASP A 267 23.23 15.61 10.06
CA ASP A 267 24.05 16.31 11.06
C ASP A 267 23.15 16.90 12.16
N ILE A 268 23.70 17.10 13.37
CA ILE A 268 22.99 17.73 14.48
C ILE A 268 23.20 19.25 14.38
N ASP A 269 22.15 19.97 13.97
CA ASP A 269 22.13 21.44 13.94
C ASP A 269 20.71 21.92 14.20
N GLU A 270 20.49 22.48 15.39
CA GLU A 270 19.18 22.96 15.85
C GLU A 270 18.69 24.20 15.05
N SER A 271 19.58 24.92 14.37
CA SER A 271 19.21 26.09 13.57
C SER A 271 18.67 25.73 12.17
N ASN A 272 19.07 24.57 11.64
CA ASN A 272 18.71 24.06 10.31
C ASN A 272 17.96 22.72 10.34
N ALA A 273 17.48 22.29 11.50
CA ALA A 273 16.75 21.05 11.63
C ALA A 273 15.42 21.12 10.87
N SER A 274 15.23 20.19 9.93
CA SER A 274 13.94 20.01 9.27
C SER A 274 13.10 19.09 10.15
N GLY A 275 12.00 19.58 10.72
CA GLY A 275 11.14 18.77 11.58
C GLY A 275 10.65 17.47 10.89
N PRO A 276 10.17 16.48 11.66
CA PRO A 276 9.86 15.15 11.14
C PRO A 276 8.80 15.14 10.04
N VAL A 277 7.87 16.10 10.04
CA VAL A 277 6.87 16.27 8.97
C VAL A 277 7.54 16.58 7.62
N ASN A 278 8.55 17.46 7.64
CA ASN A 278 9.30 17.83 6.44
C ASN A 278 10.16 16.67 5.94
N ASP A 279 10.73 15.88 6.84
CA ASP A 279 11.50 14.68 6.50
C ASP A 279 10.65 13.65 5.77
N ILE A 280 9.42 13.43 6.27
CA ILE A 280 8.44 12.53 5.65
C ILE A 280 8.06 13.01 4.25
N ALA A 281 7.77 14.30 4.10
CA ALA A 281 7.42 14.90 2.83
C ALA A 281 8.58 14.83 1.83
N TRP A 282 9.82 15.08 2.29
CA TRP A 282 11.00 15.09 1.44
C TRP A 282 11.28 13.73 0.78
N ILE A 283 11.31 12.62 1.53
CA ILE A 283 11.53 11.29 0.92
C ILE A 283 10.43 10.94 -0.08
N ARG A 284 9.17 11.27 0.26
CA ARG A 284 8.03 11.05 -0.63
C ARG A 284 8.17 11.83 -1.93
N ASN A 285 8.57 13.10 -1.83
CA ASN A 285 8.77 13.97 -2.98
C ASN A 285 9.92 13.48 -3.87
N GLU A 286 11.03 13.00 -3.31
CA GLU A 286 12.15 12.43 -4.08
C GLU A 286 11.72 11.21 -4.90
N ILE A 287 11.02 10.25 -4.29
CA ILE A 287 10.52 9.06 -4.99
C ILE A 287 9.53 9.46 -6.09
N HIS A 288 8.62 10.41 -5.79
CA HIS A 288 7.64 10.92 -6.75
C HIS A 288 8.30 11.59 -7.94
N ALA A 289 9.17 12.57 -7.68
CA ALA A 289 9.83 13.40 -8.70
C ALA A 289 10.58 12.52 -9.70
N TRP A 290 11.26 11.48 -9.21
CA TRP A 290 11.97 10.57 -10.09
C TRP A 290 11.05 9.76 -11.03
N VAL A 291 9.94 9.20 -10.52
CA VAL A 291 8.99 8.48 -11.39
C VAL A 291 8.37 9.46 -12.39
N PHE A 292 8.03 10.66 -11.92
CA PHE A 292 7.47 11.72 -12.75
C PHE A 292 8.41 12.11 -13.88
N ASP A 293 9.68 12.41 -13.60
CA ASP A 293 10.66 12.82 -14.62
C ASP A 293 10.88 11.72 -15.67
N ASN A 294 10.94 10.46 -15.25
CA ASN A 294 11.05 9.32 -16.17
C ASN A 294 9.84 9.18 -17.10
N VAL A 295 8.64 9.37 -16.57
CA VAL A 295 7.40 9.30 -17.36
C VAL A 295 7.29 10.52 -18.28
N ARG A 296 7.60 11.71 -17.76
CA ARG A 296 7.57 13.00 -18.46
C ARG A 296 8.53 13.02 -19.64
N ALA A 297 9.75 12.52 -19.48
CA ALA A 297 10.73 12.42 -20.55
C ALA A 297 10.23 11.63 -21.77
N LYS A 298 9.30 10.68 -21.56
CA LYS A 298 8.69 9.85 -22.61
C LYS A 298 7.29 10.35 -23.03
N TRP A 299 6.79 11.43 -22.43
CA TRP A 299 5.45 11.96 -22.63
C TRP A 299 5.08 12.27 -24.09
N PRO A 300 5.96 12.89 -24.91
CA PRO A 300 5.65 13.16 -26.33
C PRO A 300 5.38 11.89 -27.15
N ILE A 301 5.97 10.76 -26.75
CA ILE A 301 5.73 9.46 -27.39
C ILE A 301 4.44 8.84 -26.85
N ILE A 302 4.20 8.95 -25.54
CA ILE A 302 3.00 8.42 -24.86
C ILE A 302 1.72 9.05 -25.42
N ARG A 303 1.68 10.39 -25.58
CA ARG A 303 0.51 11.10 -26.15
C ARG A 303 0.12 10.60 -27.55
N ARG A 304 1.13 10.15 -28.32
CA ARG A 304 0.93 9.58 -29.67
C ARG A 304 0.56 8.09 -29.63
N LYS A 305 1.07 7.34 -28.64
CA LYS A 305 0.90 5.89 -28.50
C LYS A 305 0.61 5.53 -27.05
N ALA A 306 -0.66 5.62 -26.62
CA ALA A 306 -1.06 5.33 -25.25
C ALA A 306 -0.64 3.95 -24.71
N PRO A 307 -0.62 2.84 -25.50
CA PRO A 307 -0.17 1.55 -24.99
C PRO A 307 1.24 1.58 -24.36
N LYS A 308 2.11 2.50 -24.79
CA LYS A 308 3.44 2.65 -24.18
C LYS A 308 3.38 3.10 -22.73
N PHE A 309 2.39 3.92 -22.34
CA PHE A 309 2.19 4.39 -20.96
C PHE A 309 2.10 3.22 -20.00
N PHE A 310 1.25 2.25 -20.32
CA PHE A 310 0.95 1.10 -19.49
C PHE A 310 2.18 0.20 -19.25
N GLY A 311 3.04 0.05 -20.26
CA GLY A 311 4.26 -0.75 -20.17
C GLY A 311 5.42 -0.10 -19.43
N MET A 312 5.39 1.22 -19.16
CA MET A 312 6.57 1.90 -18.58
C MET A 312 6.77 1.64 -17.10
N PHE A 313 5.70 1.25 -16.39
CA PHE A 313 5.73 1.07 -14.94
C PHE A 313 6.26 -0.31 -14.51
N SER A 314 6.45 -1.23 -15.45
CA SER A 314 7.00 -2.57 -15.18
C SER A 314 8.40 -2.52 -14.58
N GLY A 315 9.22 -1.54 -14.98
CA GLY A 315 10.55 -1.29 -14.41
C GLY A 315 10.54 -0.89 -12.93
N TYR A 316 9.37 -0.52 -12.39
CA TYR A 316 9.18 -0.22 -10.96
C TYR A 316 8.50 -1.37 -10.20
N HIS A 317 8.44 -2.55 -10.82
CA HIS A 317 7.67 -3.69 -10.34
C HIS A 317 6.20 -3.33 -10.06
N ILE A 318 5.64 -2.41 -10.84
CA ILE A 318 4.22 -2.06 -10.81
C ILE A 318 3.55 -2.91 -11.90
N PRO A 319 2.66 -3.83 -11.53
CA PRO A 319 1.99 -4.69 -12.50
C PRO A 319 0.98 -3.89 -13.32
N LEU A 320 0.77 -4.33 -14.56
CA LEU A 320 -0.15 -3.71 -15.51
C LEU A 320 -1.58 -3.57 -14.93
N ALA A 321 -2.05 -4.59 -14.22
CA ALA A 321 -3.37 -4.57 -13.59
C ALA A 321 -3.56 -3.44 -12.58
N LEU A 322 -2.51 -3.02 -11.87
CA LEU A 322 -2.57 -1.84 -10.99
C LEU A 322 -2.70 -0.55 -11.80
N VAL A 323 -1.91 -0.40 -12.86
CA VAL A 323 -1.95 0.77 -13.75
C VAL A 323 -3.35 0.92 -14.37
N GLU A 324 -3.87 -0.16 -14.96
CA GLU A 324 -5.22 -0.20 -15.54
C GLU A 324 -6.31 0.02 -14.48
N GLY A 325 -6.15 -0.58 -13.30
CA GLY A 325 -7.05 -0.39 -12.18
C GLY A 325 -7.15 1.06 -11.74
N VAL A 326 -6.02 1.76 -11.61
CA VAL A 326 -5.98 3.19 -11.27
C VAL A 326 -6.60 4.03 -12.38
N MET A 327 -6.27 3.77 -13.66
CA MET A 327 -6.87 4.46 -14.80
C MET A 327 -8.40 4.35 -14.80
N ARG A 328 -8.93 3.14 -14.53
CA ARG A 328 -10.36 2.88 -14.52
C ARG A 328 -11.08 3.48 -13.32
N VAL A 329 -10.51 3.33 -12.12
CA VAL A 329 -11.17 3.71 -10.86
C VAL A 329 -11.06 5.21 -10.60
N VAL A 330 -9.89 5.80 -10.85
CA VAL A 330 -9.60 7.20 -10.50
C VAL A 330 -9.81 8.13 -11.69
N PHE A 331 -9.43 7.70 -12.90
CA PHE A 331 -9.51 8.52 -14.10
C PHE A 331 -10.65 8.13 -15.05
N HIS A 332 -11.50 7.17 -14.64
CA HIS A 332 -12.64 6.68 -15.42
C HIS A 332 -12.31 6.35 -16.88
N THR A 333 -11.09 5.86 -17.11
CA THR A 333 -10.53 5.64 -18.45
C THR A 333 -10.19 4.17 -18.64
N THR A 334 -10.74 3.59 -19.71
CA THR A 334 -10.37 2.24 -20.16
C THR A 334 -9.09 2.27 -21.02
N PRO A 335 -8.36 1.15 -21.15
CA PRO A 335 -7.19 1.06 -22.03
C PRO A 335 -7.49 1.53 -23.48
N GLU A 336 -8.69 1.23 -23.99
CA GLU A 336 -9.13 1.60 -25.33
C GLU A 336 -9.31 3.12 -25.48
N GLN A 337 -9.79 3.79 -24.42
CA GLN A 337 -9.99 5.24 -24.38
C GLN A 337 -8.70 6.02 -24.09
N ALA A 338 -7.65 5.36 -23.62
CA ALA A 338 -6.43 6.02 -23.14
C ALA A 338 -5.76 6.90 -24.20
N ASN A 339 -5.84 6.54 -25.50
CA ASN A 339 -5.30 7.37 -26.59
C ASN A 339 -5.94 8.75 -26.67
N HIS A 340 -7.24 8.86 -26.35
CA HIS A 340 -7.94 10.14 -26.32
C HIS A 340 -7.66 10.87 -25.00
N THR A 341 -7.82 10.17 -23.86
CA THR A 341 -7.72 10.81 -22.54
C THR A 341 -6.31 11.31 -22.23
N LEU A 342 -5.25 10.55 -22.51
CA LEU A 342 -3.88 10.95 -22.17
C LEU A 342 -3.40 12.19 -22.95
N ARG A 343 -4.05 12.54 -24.06
CA ARG A 343 -3.72 13.77 -24.81
C ARG A 343 -4.21 15.03 -24.10
N LEU A 344 -5.24 14.88 -23.26
CA LEU A 344 -5.89 15.94 -22.49
C LEU A 344 -5.31 16.08 -21.08
N TRP A 345 -4.50 15.12 -20.63
CA TRP A 345 -3.86 15.19 -19.32
C TRP A 345 -2.90 16.36 -19.25
N THR A 346 -2.99 17.10 -18.16
CA THR A 346 -2.03 18.12 -17.74
C THR A 346 -0.92 17.50 -16.88
N VAL A 347 0.08 18.30 -16.52
CA VAL A 347 1.11 17.88 -15.53
C VAL A 347 0.46 17.51 -14.19
N SER A 348 -0.58 18.24 -13.77
CA SER A 348 -1.33 17.95 -12.55
C SER A 348 -1.95 16.55 -12.57
N ASP A 349 -2.53 16.14 -13.69
CA ASP A 349 -3.15 14.82 -13.83
C ASP A 349 -2.12 13.69 -13.77
N LEU A 350 -0.95 13.91 -14.37
CA LEU A 350 0.17 12.97 -14.27
C LEU A 350 0.68 12.86 -12.82
N HIS A 351 0.81 13.97 -12.08
CA HIS A 351 1.18 13.92 -10.66
C HIS A 351 0.13 13.15 -9.84
N LYS A 352 -1.16 13.40 -10.03
CA LYS A 352 -2.23 12.66 -9.35
C LYS A 352 -2.14 11.16 -9.64
N PHE A 353 -1.91 10.79 -10.90
CA PHE A 353 -1.77 9.38 -11.29
C PHE A 353 -0.59 8.72 -10.56
N ILE A 354 0.58 9.36 -10.60
CA ILE A 354 1.79 8.83 -9.96
C ILE A 354 1.61 8.73 -8.45
N ALA A 355 1.03 9.75 -7.80
CA ALA A 355 0.78 9.72 -6.36
C ALA A 355 -0.09 8.52 -5.97
N VAL A 356 -1.20 8.28 -6.67
CA VAL A 356 -2.08 7.12 -6.41
C VAL A 356 -1.34 5.81 -6.60
N VAL A 357 -0.60 5.66 -7.71
CA VAL A 357 0.14 4.43 -8.02
C VAL A 357 1.21 4.16 -6.98
N LEU A 358 1.98 5.17 -6.56
CA LEU A 358 3.02 5.04 -5.54
C LEU A 358 2.44 4.71 -4.17
N THR A 359 1.33 5.35 -3.76
CA THR A 359 0.63 4.99 -2.52
C THR A 359 0.12 3.55 -2.53
N CYS A 360 -0.35 3.06 -3.68
CA CYS A 360 -0.76 1.67 -3.82
C CYS A 360 0.44 0.71 -3.84
N ARG A 361 1.53 1.08 -4.51
CA ARG A 361 2.72 0.23 -4.71
C ARG A 361 3.58 0.13 -3.47
N PHE A 362 3.80 1.25 -2.77
CA PHE A 362 4.69 1.39 -1.62
C PHE A 362 3.92 1.84 -0.38
N PRO A 363 3.04 0.99 0.17
CA PRO A 363 2.46 1.26 1.48
C PRO A 363 3.61 1.41 2.48
N THR A 364 3.52 2.43 3.34
CA THR A 364 4.62 2.86 4.18
C THR A 364 4.15 3.06 5.61
N VAL A 365 4.87 2.47 6.58
CA VAL A 365 4.74 2.81 8.00
C VAL A 365 5.68 3.97 8.31
N LEU A 366 5.19 4.97 9.03
CA LEU A 366 5.99 6.06 9.56
C LEU A 366 6.49 5.69 10.95
N ALA A 367 7.71 5.20 11.02
CA ALA A 367 8.39 4.79 12.25
C ALA A 367 9.12 5.99 12.85
N ILE A 368 8.50 6.64 13.84
CA ILE A 368 9.03 7.83 14.50
C ILE A 368 10.01 7.38 15.58
N ASN A 369 11.29 7.34 15.23
CA ASN A 369 12.36 6.85 16.08
C ASN A 369 12.81 7.91 17.11
N LYS A 370 13.64 7.51 18.06
CA LYS A 370 14.15 8.31 19.18
C LYS A 370 13.06 8.68 20.20
N ALA A 371 12.10 7.78 20.44
CA ALA A 371 11.07 7.96 21.48
C ALA A 371 11.62 8.12 22.91
N ASP A 372 12.91 7.85 23.13
CA ASP A 372 13.65 8.22 24.35
C ASP A 372 13.79 9.74 24.54
N CYS A 373 13.58 10.53 23.48
CA CYS A 373 13.45 11.99 23.58
C CYS A 373 12.01 12.38 23.92
N GLU A 374 11.83 13.21 24.95
CA GLU A 374 10.52 13.66 25.40
C GLU A 374 9.74 14.45 24.32
N SER A 375 10.45 15.24 23.52
CA SER A 375 9.86 15.99 22.39
C SER A 375 9.24 15.07 21.34
N THR A 376 9.78 13.87 21.15
CA THR A 376 9.28 12.92 20.16
C THR A 376 7.85 12.52 20.45
N LEU A 377 7.59 12.05 21.67
CA LEU A 377 6.26 11.56 22.04
C LEU A 377 5.26 12.69 22.28
N LYS A 378 5.70 13.80 22.90
CA LYS A 378 4.78 14.89 23.30
C LYS A 378 4.46 15.86 22.18
N LEU A 379 5.40 16.12 21.26
CA LEU A 379 5.26 17.16 20.23
C LEU A 379 5.16 16.54 18.83
N HIS A 380 6.17 15.77 18.44
CA HIS A 380 6.35 15.39 17.05
C HIS A 380 5.41 14.28 16.58
N VAL A 381 5.13 13.27 17.41
CA VAL A 381 4.17 12.21 17.07
C VAL A 381 2.77 12.79 16.79
N PRO A 382 2.19 13.64 17.67
CA PRO A 382 0.92 14.32 17.36
C PRO A 382 0.95 15.17 16.10
N GLN A 383 2.04 15.93 15.87
CA GLN A 383 2.18 16.74 14.65
C GLN A 383 2.19 15.89 13.39
N VAL A 384 2.91 14.77 13.38
CA VAL A 384 2.96 13.83 12.25
C VAL A 384 1.60 13.18 12.03
N GLN A 385 0.90 12.77 13.09
CA GLN A 385 -0.46 12.21 13.00
C GLN A 385 -1.45 13.22 12.43
N ALA A 386 -1.36 14.50 12.82
CA ALA A 386 -2.19 15.56 12.29
C ALA A 386 -1.89 15.87 10.80
N ALA A 387 -0.62 15.88 10.41
CA ALA A 387 -0.20 16.12 9.04
C ALA A 387 -0.51 14.94 8.09
N PHE A 388 -0.52 13.71 8.61
CA PHE A 388 -0.75 12.49 7.83
C PHE A 388 -1.81 11.59 8.49
N PRO A 389 -3.09 12.00 8.49
CA PRO A 389 -4.15 11.34 9.27
C PRO A 389 -4.44 9.89 8.85
N ARG A 390 -4.12 9.52 7.60
CA ARG A 390 -4.29 8.14 7.10
C ARG A 390 -3.03 7.29 7.17
N ALA A 391 -1.90 7.86 7.59
CA ALA A 391 -0.66 7.12 7.71
C ALA A 391 -0.62 6.30 8.99
N VAL A 392 -0.01 5.12 8.92
CA VAL A 392 0.26 4.31 10.11
C VAL A 392 1.53 4.85 10.76
N VAL A 393 1.35 5.56 11.88
CA VAL A 393 2.43 6.18 12.65
C VAL A 393 2.75 5.30 13.87
N VAL A 394 4.00 4.88 14.01
CA VAL A 394 4.47 4.06 15.12
C VAL A 394 5.65 4.76 15.80
N PRO A 395 5.49 5.28 17.03
CA PRO A 395 6.62 5.75 17.82
C PRO A 395 7.47 4.56 18.26
N LEU A 396 8.79 4.71 18.23
CA LEU A 396 9.72 3.67 18.66
C LEU A 396 11.06 4.24 19.15
N SER A 397 11.82 3.42 19.87
CA SER A 397 13.23 3.68 20.17
C SER A 397 14.09 2.47 19.83
N ALA A 398 14.83 2.58 18.72
CA ALA A 398 15.75 1.53 18.29
C ALA A 398 16.98 1.42 19.23
N SER A 399 17.40 2.51 19.86
CA SER A 399 18.50 2.51 20.84
C SER A 399 18.12 1.72 22.09
N THR A 400 16.91 1.92 22.61
CA THR A 400 16.37 1.16 23.75
C THR A 400 16.29 -0.34 23.42
N GLU A 401 15.78 -0.73 22.24
CA GLU A 401 15.72 -2.14 21.84
C GLU A 401 17.12 -2.78 21.82
N LEU A 402 18.09 -2.12 21.18
CA LEU A 402 19.47 -2.61 21.16
C LEU A 402 20.08 -2.74 22.55
N GLN A 403 19.78 -1.82 23.46
CA GLN A 403 20.26 -1.89 24.83
C GLN A 403 19.67 -3.10 25.56
N LEU A 404 18.36 -3.37 25.41
CA LEU A 404 17.74 -4.56 25.99
C LEU A 404 18.33 -5.86 25.42
N LEU A 405 18.58 -5.91 24.10
CA LEU A 405 19.21 -7.09 23.48
C LEU A 405 20.63 -7.33 24.00
N ARG A 406 21.41 -6.27 24.24
CA ARG A 406 22.75 -6.37 24.86
C ARG A 406 22.67 -6.88 26.30
N LEU A 407 21.82 -6.29 27.13
CA LEU A 407 21.63 -6.71 28.53
C LEU A 407 21.16 -8.17 28.62
N ARG A 408 20.35 -8.62 27.65
CA ARG A 408 19.93 -10.02 27.52
C ARG A 408 21.11 -10.93 27.18
N ALA A 409 21.95 -10.54 26.21
CA ALA A 409 23.13 -11.29 25.81
C ALA A 409 24.15 -11.42 26.96
N GLU A 410 24.23 -10.40 27.82
CA GLU A 410 25.02 -10.40 29.05
C GLU A 410 24.38 -11.24 30.18
N GLY A 411 23.18 -11.78 29.98
CA GLY A 411 22.48 -12.58 30.99
C GLY A 411 21.96 -11.75 32.17
N LEU A 412 21.79 -10.44 32.01
CA LEU A 412 21.31 -9.54 33.08
C LEU A 412 19.79 -9.44 33.14
N ILE A 413 19.11 -9.69 32.03
CA ILE A 413 17.65 -9.62 31.94
C ILE A 413 17.07 -10.81 31.18
N GLN A 414 15.84 -11.18 31.52
CA GLN A 414 15.04 -12.08 30.71
C GLN A 414 14.14 -11.24 29.79
N TYR A 415 14.61 -11.06 28.55
CA TYR A 415 13.92 -10.24 27.55
C TYR A 415 13.63 -11.05 26.29
N THR A 416 12.42 -10.96 25.78
CA THR A 416 12.08 -11.42 24.42
C THR A 416 11.83 -10.19 23.56
N ALA A 417 12.42 -10.12 22.37
CA ALA A 417 12.31 -8.91 21.56
C ALA A 417 10.84 -8.64 21.18
N GLY A 418 10.38 -7.41 21.45
CA GLY A 418 8.98 -7.02 21.32
C GLY A 418 8.06 -7.41 22.49
N ALA A 419 8.60 -7.95 23.58
CA ALA A 419 7.85 -8.17 24.82
C ALA A 419 7.37 -6.85 25.43
N ALA A 420 6.21 -6.91 26.10
CA ALA A 420 5.53 -5.74 26.67
C ALA A 420 5.55 -5.71 28.21
N GLU A 421 5.37 -4.49 28.71
CA GLU A 421 5.12 -4.01 30.09
C GLU A 421 6.18 -4.25 31.17
N ALA A 422 6.85 -5.40 31.22
CA ALA A 422 7.86 -5.66 32.25
C ALA A 422 9.03 -6.50 31.73
N VAL A 423 10.25 -6.04 32.02
CA VAL A 423 11.48 -6.77 31.71
C VAL A 423 12.13 -7.21 33.02
N PRO A 424 11.98 -8.49 33.42
CA PRO A 424 12.53 -8.96 34.69
C PRO A 424 14.07 -8.92 34.68
N LEU A 425 14.62 -8.36 35.76
CA LEU A 425 16.04 -8.35 36.08
C LEU A 425 16.43 -9.70 36.71
N ASN A 426 17.58 -10.22 36.30
CA ASN A 426 18.17 -11.37 36.96
C ASN A 426 18.77 -10.94 38.32
N PRO A 427 18.86 -11.85 39.31
CA PRO A 427 19.32 -11.51 40.67
C PRO A 427 20.72 -10.88 40.73
N GLU A 428 21.58 -11.17 39.75
CA GLU A 428 22.95 -10.69 39.65
C GLU A 428 23.07 -9.34 38.91
N ALA A 429 21.96 -8.83 38.36
CA ALA A 429 21.97 -7.62 37.55
C ALA A 429 22.01 -6.34 38.39
N PRO A 430 22.72 -5.28 37.93
CA PRO A 430 22.67 -3.97 38.57
C PRO A 430 21.23 -3.43 38.61
N PRO A 431 20.77 -2.86 39.74
CA PRO A 431 19.40 -2.37 39.89
C PRO A 431 19.07 -1.20 38.94
N ASP A 432 20.08 -0.52 38.41
CA ASP A 432 19.97 0.60 37.48
C ASP A 432 20.15 0.20 36.00
N ALA A 433 20.37 -1.08 35.69
CA ALA A 433 20.62 -1.56 34.33
C ALA A 433 19.52 -1.18 33.32
N LEU A 434 18.27 -1.09 33.78
CA LEU A 434 17.11 -0.71 32.96
C LEU A 434 16.76 0.78 33.00
N LYS A 435 17.44 1.61 33.81
CA LYS A 435 17.04 2.99 34.10
C LYS A 435 16.82 3.84 32.85
N SER A 436 17.68 3.70 31.84
CA SER A 436 17.56 4.42 30.56
C SER A 436 16.48 3.87 29.62
N CYS A 437 16.02 2.63 29.84
CA CYS A 437 15.00 1.96 29.03
C CYS A 437 13.58 2.17 29.60
N LEU A 438 13.47 2.37 30.93
CA LEU A 438 12.19 2.43 31.64
C LEU A 438 11.27 3.53 31.12
N SER A 439 11.79 4.71 30.80
CA SER A 439 10.97 5.83 30.30
C SER A 439 10.23 5.46 29.01
N VAL A 440 10.91 4.79 28.09
CA VAL A 440 10.33 4.34 26.81
C VAL A 440 9.35 3.19 27.04
N ILE A 441 9.74 2.17 27.82
CA ILE A 441 8.89 1.00 28.08
C ILE A 441 7.59 1.42 28.79
N GLN A 442 7.67 2.33 29.76
CA GLN A 442 6.49 2.85 30.46
C GLN A 442 5.61 3.70 29.54
N ALA A 443 6.20 4.50 28.66
CA ALA A 443 5.44 5.37 27.77
C ALA A 443 4.76 4.61 26.61
N LEU A 444 5.40 3.57 26.07
CA LEU A 444 4.94 2.84 24.89
C LEU A 444 4.41 1.43 25.18
N GLY A 445 4.57 0.93 26.41
CA GLY A 445 4.33 -0.46 26.78
C GLY A 445 5.34 -1.46 26.18
N SER A 446 6.30 -0.99 25.37
CA SER A 446 7.35 -1.75 24.70
C SER A 446 8.42 -0.78 24.16
N THR A 447 9.25 -1.17 23.20
CA THR A 447 10.15 -0.26 22.48
C THR A 447 9.58 0.28 21.17
N GLY A 448 8.45 -0.26 20.70
CA GLY A 448 7.83 0.10 19.41
C GLY A 448 8.48 -0.51 18.16
N VAL A 449 9.68 -1.10 18.25
CA VAL A 449 10.41 -1.67 17.09
C VAL A 449 9.64 -2.81 16.42
N HIS A 450 9.23 -3.82 17.20
CA HIS A 450 8.42 -4.92 16.67
C HIS A 450 6.99 -4.51 16.35
N ALA A 451 6.47 -3.44 16.97
CA ALA A 451 5.19 -2.86 16.59
C ALA A 451 5.25 -2.27 15.17
N ALA A 452 6.35 -1.62 14.79
CA ALA A 452 6.56 -1.11 13.43
C ALA A 452 6.62 -2.25 12.40
N LEU A 453 7.28 -3.37 12.72
CA LEU A 453 7.29 -4.55 11.84
C LEU A 453 5.90 -5.16 11.66
N ARG A 454 5.14 -5.33 12.76
CA ARG A 454 3.76 -5.83 12.69
C ARG A 454 2.86 -4.89 11.89
N ALA A 455 2.98 -3.59 12.11
CA ALA A 455 2.26 -2.57 11.35
C ALA A 455 2.61 -2.64 9.85
N ALA A 456 3.88 -2.82 9.50
CA ALA A 456 4.32 -2.95 8.12
C ALA A 456 3.77 -4.21 7.46
N PHE A 457 3.77 -5.33 8.17
CA PHE A 457 3.14 -6.56 7.68
C PHE A 457 1.62 -6.40 7.50
N ALA A 458 0.95 -5.71 8.42
CA ALA A 458 -0.49 -5.46 8.36
C ALA A 458 -0.91 -4.53 7.21
N LEU A 459 -0.02 -3.64 6.73
CA LEU A 459 -0.31 -2.81 5.56
C LEU A 459 -0.42 -3.61 4.25
N ARG A 460 0.22 -4.79 4.19
CA ARG A 460 0.15 -5.69 3.03
C ARG A 460 0.10 -7.15 3.50
N PRO A 461 -1.05 -7.58 4.04
CA PRO A 461 -1.17 -8.92 4.60
C PRO A 461 -1.01 -9.98 3.51
N CYS A 462 -0.35 -11.08 3.87
CA CYS A 462 -0.32 -12.29 3.07
C CYS A 462 -1.43 -13.25 3.51
N SER A 463 -1.88 -14.08 2.58
CA SER A 463 -2.65 -15.27 2.94
C SER A 463 -1.70 -16.29 3.58
N LEU A 464 -2.18 -17.00 4.60
CA LEU A 464 -1.39 -17.98 5.33
C LEU A 464 -1.89 -19.37 4.98
N ALA A 465 -0.99 -20.23 4.52
CA ALA A 465 -1.27 -21.65 4.33
C ALA A 465 -0.44 -22.50 5.27
N PHE A 466 -1.08 -23.44 5.94
CA PHE A 466 -0.47 -24.40 6.83
C PHE A 466 -0.61 -25.80 6.22
N PRO A 467 0.47 -26.35 5.63
CA PRO A 467 0.45 -27.71 5.11
C PRO A 467 0.12 -28.71 6.23
N ALA A 468 -0.71 -29.70 5.92
CA ALA A 468 -1.14 -30.72 6.88
C ALA A 468 -1.26 -32.10 6.22
N THR A 469 -1.04 -33.16 7.00
CA THR A 469 -1.26 -34.55 6.57
C THR A 469 -2.75 -34.93 6.63
N ASP A 470 -3.51 -34.32 7.54
CA ASP A 470 -4.96 -34.45 7.66
C ASP A 470 -5.60 -33.08 7.96
N VAL A 471 -6.72 -32.80 7.28
CA VAL A 471 -7.53 -31.59 7.45
C VAL A 471 -8.69 -31.79 8.43
N VAL A 472 -8.94 -33.02 8.88
CA VAL A 472 -10.00 -33.36 9.82
C VAL A 472 -9.56 -33.15 11.26
N LYS A 473 -8.37 -33.66 11.62
CA LYS A 473 -7.72 -33.44 12.90
C LYS A 473 -6.24 -33.16 12.67
N PRO A 474 -5.64 -32.19 13.39
CA PRO A 474 -4.20 -32.02 13.38
C PRO A 474 -3.53 -33.33 13.85
N GLY A 475 -2.57 -33.84 13.09
CA GLY A 475 -1.73 -34.98 13.51
C GLY A 475 -0.77 -34.57 14.63
N PRO A 476 0.06 -35.52 15.14
CA PRO A 476 1.06 -35.19 16.15
C PRO A 476 2.05 -34.15 15.61
N LYS A 477 2.45 -33.19 16.45
CA LYS A 477 3.35 -32.09 16.07
C LYS A 477 2.83 -31.26 14.87
N PRO A 478 1.61 -30.71 14.94
CA PRO A 478 0.99 -30.05 13.79
C PRO A 478 1.56 -28.65 13.53
N PHE A 479 1.25 -28.12 12.33
CA PHE A 479 1.53 -26.74 11.90
C PHE A 479 3.01 -26.35 11.91
N ARG A 480 3.90 -27.29 11.59
CA ARG A 480 5.35 -27.06 11.53
C ARG A 480 5.70 -25.89 10.63
N GLU A 481 5.23 -25.92 9.39
CA GLU A 481 5.51 -24.90 8.37
C GLU A 481 4.36 -23.90 8.24
N VAL A 482 4.65 -22.75 7.66
CA VAL A 482 3.63 -21.80 7.18
C VAL A 482 4.14 -21.16 5.90
N LEU A 483 3.28 -21.12 4.89
CA LEU A 483 3.56 -20.47 3.63
C LEU A 483 2.88 -19.11 3.61
N LEU A 484 3.67 -18.07 3.36
CA LEU A 484 3.16 -16.75 3.03
C LEU A 484 2.78 -16.73 1.55
N LEU A 485 1.53 -16.45 1.25
CA LEU A 485 0.99 -16.49 -0.11
C LEU A 485 0.45 -15.13 -0.51
N HIS A 486 0.48 -14.86 -1.81
CA HIS A 486 -0.18 -13.69 -2.35
C HIS A 486 -1.69 -13.79 -2.10
N PRO A 487 -2.41 -12.71 -1.72
CA PRO A 487 -3.85 -12.78 -1.46
C PRO A 487 -4.71 -13.25 -2.64
N ALA A 488 -4.19 -13.15 -3.87
CA ALA A 488 -4.84 -13.64 -5.08
C ALA A 488 -4.40 -15.07 -5.48
N SER A 489 -3.69 -15.79 -4.60
CA SER A 489 -3.23 -17.15 -4.89
C SER A 489 -4.40 -18.11 -5.04
N SER A 490 -4.39 -18.88 -6.12
CA SER A 490 -5.34 -19.96 -6.37
C SER A 490 -4.96 -21.21 -5.57
N ALA A 491 -5.89 -22.15 -5.41
CA ALA A 491 -5.61 -23.46 -4.80
C ALA A 491 -4.48 -24.22 -5.55
N GLU A 492 -4.30 -23.95 -6.84
CA GLU A 492 -3.20 -24.50 -7.64
C GLU A 492 -1.85 -23.89 -7.26
N ASP A 493 -1.81 -22.57 -7.04
CA ASP A 493 -0.58 -21.91 -6.60
C ASP A 493 -0.13 -22.43 -5.23
N ILE A 494 -1.08 -22.69 -4.32
CA ILE A 494 -0.81 -23.28 -3.00
C ILE A 494 -0.23 -24.69 -3.14
N ALA A 495 -0.85 -25.53 -3.97
CA ALA A 495 -0.37 -26.89 -4.19
C ALA A 495 1.04 -26.91 -4.80
N ARG A 496 1.31 -26.03 -5.77
CA ARG A 496 2.63 -25.86 -6.37
C ARG A 496 3.70 -25.46 -5.35
N CYS A 497 3.34 -24.66 -4.34
CA CYS A 497 4.28 -24.25 -3.28
C CYS A 497 4.59 -25.35 -2.24
N ILE A 498 3.78 -26.40 -2.14
CA ILE A 498 3.94 -27.44 -1.11
C ILE A 498 4.68 -28.65 -1.65
N ASP A 499 4.31 -29.13 -2.84
CA ASP A 499 4.75 -30.46 -3.31
C ASP A 499 5.82 -30.37 -4.40
N ASP A 500 6.19 -29.15 -4.87
CA ASP A 500 7.04 -28.86 -6.04
C ASP A 500 6.67 -29.62 -7.34
N ALA A 501 5.60 -30.42 -7.30
CA ALA A 501 5.19 -31.36 -8.31
C ALA A 501 4.28 -30.66 -9.33
N LYS A 502 4.61 -30.85 -10.61
CA LYS A 502 3.82 -30.35 -11.75
C LYS A 502 2.43 -31.00 -11.87
N SER A 503 2.10 -31.98 -11.03
CA SER A 503 0.83 -32.73 -11.08
C SER A 503 0.31 -33.08 -9.68
N PHE A 504 -0.68 -32.35 -9.19
CA PHE A 504 -1.52 -32.74 -8.05
C PHE A 504 -2.94 -33.05 -8.54
N ALA A 505 -3.61 -34.05 -7.97
CA ALA A 505 -4.95 -34.45 -8.41
C ALA A 505 -6.04 -33.59 -7.76
N ARG A 506 -5.85 -33.19 -6.49
CA ARG A 506 -6.85 -32.47 -5.69
C ARG A 506 -6.20 -31.70 -4.54
N THR A 507 -6.73 -30.53 -4.23
CA THR A 507 -6.40 -29.78 -3.01
C THR A 507 -7.58 -29.83 -2.06
N GLU A 508 -7.39 -30.28 -0.82
CA GLU A 508 -8.40 -30.19 0.24
C GLU A 508 -8.04 -29.03 1.16
N MET A 509 -8.92 -28.03 1.24
CA MET A 509 -8.69 -26.82 2.03
C MET A 509 -9.71 -26.72 3.16
N VAL A 510 -9.25 -26.25 4.32
CA VAL A 510 -10.12 -25.85 5.44
C VAL A 510 -9.84 -24.40 5.74
N GLN A 511 -10.88 -23.57 5.69
CA GLN A 511 -10.77 -22.15 5.99
C GLN A 511 -10.82 -21.98 7.51
N LEU A 512 -9.79 -21.30 8.05
CA LEU A 512 -9.74 -20.96 9.46
C LEU A 512 -10.40 -19.60 9.67
N PRO A 513 -11.49 -19.52 10.44
CA PRO A 513 -12.15 -18.25 10.71
C PRO A 513 -11.29 -17.36 11.61
N PHE A 514 -11.54 -16.04 11.54
CA PHE A 514 -10.93 -15.07 12.46
C PHE A 514 -11.41 -15.26 13.91
N LYS A 515 -12.65 -15.72 14.10
CA LYS A 515 -13.28 -16.20 15.35
C LYS A 515 -14.37 -17.22 15.01
N GLY A 516 -14.48 -18.32 15.76
CA GLY A 516 -15.50 -19.38 15.58
C GLY A 516 -14.93 -20.75 15.18
N PRO A 517 -15.76 -21.80 15.08
CA PRO A 517 -15.31 -23.13 14.66
C PRO A 517 -14.92 -23.16 13.17
N PRO A 518 -13.90 -23.94 12.76
CA PRO A 518 -13.42 -23.99 11.38
C PRO A 518 -14.52 -24.37 10.39
N SER A 519 -14.68 -23.58 9.32
CA SER A 519 -15.62 -23.88 8.24
C SER A 519 -14.93 -24.64 7.12
N ARG A 520 -15.50 -25.80 6.75
CA ARG A 520 -14.95 -26.63 5.67
C ARG A 520 -15.50 -26.16 4.34
N THR A 521 -14.63 -25.57 3.52
CA THR A 521 -14.92 -25.31 2.10
C THR A 521 -14.07 -26.23 1.26
N LEU A 522 -14.68 -27.31 0.78
CA LEU A 522 -13.99 -28.34 0.01
C LEU A 522 -14.02 -27.95 -1.48
N LEU A 523 -12.97 -27.28 -1.96
CA LEU A 523 -12.82 -26.95 -3.38
C LEU A 523 -12.27 -28.17 -4.13
N ARG A 524 -13.13 -28.88 -4.88
CA ARG A 524 -12.74 -30.00 -5.76
C ARG A 524 -12.57 -29.50 -7.19
N ARG A 525 -11.54 -29.98 -7.89
CA ARG A 525 -11.53 -29.98 -9.36
C ARG A 525 -12.34 -31.19 -9.84
N GLU A 526 -13.35 -30.98 -10.65
CA GLU A 526 -14.02 -32.07 -11.38
C GLU A 526 -13.14 -32.48 -12.57
N GLY A 527 -12.61 -33.69 -12.51
CA GLY A 527 -11.79 -34.28 -13.58
C GLY A 527 -11.22 -35.60 -13.11
N HIS A 528 -11.42 -36.66 -13.90
CA HIS A 528 -10.88 -37.99 -13.65
C HIS A 528 -9.36 -37.95 -13.84
N VAL A 529 -8.59 -37.89 -12.74
CA VAL A 529 -7.13 -38.03 -12.75
C VAL A 529 -6.79 -39.22 -11.85
N PRO A 530 -5.98 -40.19 -12.31
CA PRO A 530 -5.62 -41.35 -11.50
C PRO A 530 -4.82 -40.92 -10.27
N ALA A 531 -4.89 -41.73 -9.21
CA ALA A 531 -4.34 -41.48 -7.88
C ALA A 531 -2.97 -40.77 -7.87
N ALA A 532 -2.98 -39.44 -7.83
CA ALA A 532 -1.83 -38.58 -7.60
C ALA A 532 -2.12 -37.65 -6.42
N ALA A 533 -1.07 -37.13 -5.79
CA ALA A 533 -1.04 -36.51 -4.46
C ALA A 533 -2.23 -35.57 -4.16
N VAL A 534 -2.82 -35.75 -2.98
CA VAL A 534 -3.85 -34.86 -2.41
C VAL A 534 -3.14 -33.89 -1.48
N VAL A 535 -3.15 -32.60 -1.83
CA VAL A 535 -2.54 -31.56 -1.00
C VAL A 535 -3.58 -31.06 0.00
N LYS A 536 -3.24 -31.10 1.29
CA LYS A 536 -4.14 -30.81 2.41
C LYS A 536 -3.64 -29.58 3.17
N VAL A 537 -4.47 -28.55 3.28
CA VAL A 537 -4.04 -27.23 3.74
C VAL A 537 -5.09 -26.58 4.64
N PHE A 538 -4.66 -26.05 5.78
CA PHE A 538 -5.44 -25.05 6.49
C PHE A 538 -5.10 -23.66 5.95
N PHE A 539 -6.11 -22.86 5.61
CA PHE A 539 -5.94 -21.57 4.94
C PHE A 539 -6.55 -20.45 5.78
N ARG A 540 -5.81 -19.34 5.94
CA ARG A 540 -6.25 -18.15 6.67
C ARG A 540 -6.03 -16.88 5.86
#